data_AF-A0A2E3BS14-F1
#
_entry.id   AF-A0A2E3BS14-F1
#
_cell.length_a   1.000
_cell.length_b   1.000
_cell.length_c   1.000
_cell.angle_alpha   90.00
_cell.angle_beta   90.00
_cell.angle_gamma   90.00
#
_symmetry.space_group_name_H-M   'P 1'
#
loop_
_entity.id
_entity.type
_entity.pdbx_description
1 polymer ?
#
loop_
_entity_poly.entity_id
_entity_poly.type
_entity_poly.pdbx_seq_one_letter_code
_entity_poly.pdbx_strand_id
1 'polypeptide(L)'
;MSWTVILYNPDSESQAPLCSSSKIQEGGTQIMGGTNECDLNITYNYSGLYHLVFPIEHVQDSDGVVKVESTGLKWLYGKTGETAIPILEKAIERLGTKRYERTVDNCDKCGFTCGIGDGLSDPWAECNRRRDYWAPTPGNAGYALNILLGWAREFPKGRFVIY
;
A
#
# COMPACT_ATOMS: atom_id res chain seq x y z
N MET A 1 13.42 -1.17 -4.06
CA MET A 1 13.25 -0.50 -2.75
C MET A 1 11.80 -0.69 -2.33
N SER A 2 11.55 -0.98 -1.06
CA SER A 2 10.21 -1.17 -0.49
C SER A 2 10.16 -0.57 0.91
N TRP A 3 8.95 -0.29 1.37
CA TRP A 3 8.65 0.04 2.75
C TRP A 3 8.32 -1.22 3.51
N THR A 4 8.84 -1.38 4.72
CA THR A 4 8.36 -2.42 5.63
C THR A 4 7.45 -1.78 6.67
N VAL A 5 6.21 -2.25 6.74
CA VAL A 5 5.19 -1.74 7.65
C VAL A 5 4.87 -2.82 8.67
N ILE A 6 5.11 -2.51 9.94
CA ILE A 6 4.83 -3.41 11.07
C ILE A 6 3.81 -2.76 12.00
N LEU A 7 2.87 -3.56 12.53
CA LEU A 7 2.03 -3.16 13.66
C LEU A 7 2.38 -4.03 14.87
N TYR A 8 2.82 -3.41 15.96
CA TYR A 8 3.24 -4.11 17.19
C TYR A 8 2.47 -3.61 18.41
N ASN A 9 2.56 -4.35 19.52
CA ASN A 9 2.03 -3.90 20.81
C ASN A 9 3.04 -2.93 21.48
N PRO A 10 2.71 -1.64 21.68
CA PRO A 10 3.62 -0.68 22.32
C PRO A 10 3.95 -1.02 23.78
N ASP A 11 3.13 -1.82 24.45
CA ASP A 11 3.36 -2.23 25.84
C ASP A 11 4.33 -3.44 25.94
N SER A 12 4.70 -4.04 24.80
CA SER A 12 5.62 -5.18 24.74
C SER A 12 7.05 -4.69 24.52
N GLU A 13 8.00 -5.24 25.28
CA GLU A 13 9.43 -4.92 25.15
C GLU A 13 10.04 -5.34 23.81
N SER A 14 9.49 -6.36 23.13
CA SER A 14 10.11 -6.97 21.97
C SER A 14 9.81 -6.28 20.62
N GLN A 15 8.91 -5.28 20.59
CA GLN A 15 8.40 -4.64 19.35
C GLN A 15 8.03 -5.63 18.23
N ALA A 16 7.73 -6.88 18.58
CA ALA A 16 7.42 -7.92 17.62
C ALA A 16 6.07 -7.65 16.93
N PRO A 17 5.91 -8.02 15.65
CA PRO A 17 4.63 -7.90 14.96
C PRO A 17 3.50 -8.59 15.72
N LEU A 18 2.33 -7.94 15.77
CA LEU A 18 1.10 -8.57 16.21
C LEU A 18 0.68 -9.67 15.22
N CYS A 19 -0.14 -10.63 15.66
CA CYS A 19 -0.63 -11.69 14.79
C CYS A 19 -2.11 -11.45 14.44
N SER A 20 -2.39 -11.02 13.22
CA SER A 20 -3.75 -10.87 12.69
C SER A 20 -4.44 -12.23 12.52
N SER A 21 -5.74 -12.25 12.75
CA SER A 21 -6.61 -13.38 12.38
C SER A 21 -6.63 -13.67 10.88
N SER A 22 -6.32 -12.68 10.04
CA SER A 22 -6.27 -12.82 8.59
C SER A 22 -4.88 -13.20 8.10
N LYS A 23 -4.82 -14.16 7.17
CA LYS A 23 -3.56 -14.56 6.54
C LYS A 23 -3.17 -13.56 5.45
N ILE A 24 -1.91 -13.13 5.49
CA ILE A 24 -1.28 -12.18 4.58
C ILE A 24 -0.41 -12.97 3.60
N GLN A 25 -0.68 -12.81 2.30
CA GLN A 25 0.08 -13.38 1.18
C GLN A 25 0.33 -12.30 0.12
N GLU A 26 0.59 -11.08 0.59
CA GLU A 26 0.62 -9.87 -0.22
C GLU A 26 1.92 -9.11 0.03
N GLY A 27 2.21 -8.13 -0.82
CA GLY A 27 3.44 -7.32 -0.71
C GLY A 27 4.55 -7.75 -1.66
N GLY A 28 5.68 -7.04 -1.59
CA GLY A 28 6.84 -7.23 -2.47
C GLY A 28 7.65 -8.48 -2.16
N THR A 29 7.84 -8.79 -0.87
CA THR A 29 8.50 -10.00 -0.38
C THR A 29 7.50 -10.77 0.49
N GLN A 30 7.33 -12.05 0.22
CA GLN A 30 6.28 -12.87 0.85
C GLN A 30 6.87 -14.15 1.44
N ILE A 31 6.35 -14.57 2.60
CA ILE A 31 6.66 -15.87 3.20
C ILE A 31 5.85 -16.95 2.46
N MET A 32 6.51 -18.04 2.07
CA MET A 32 5.85 -19.16 1.39
C MET A 32 4.75 -19.75 2.26
N GLY A 33 3.52 -19.78 1.74
CA GLY A 33 2.33 -20.20 2.51
C GLY A 33 1.62 -19.07 3.27
N GLY A 34 2.18 -17.86 3.28
CA GLY A 34 1.66 -16.68 3.96
C GLY A 34 2.03 -16.58 5.44
N THR A 35 1.77 -15.42 6.03
CA THR A 35 1.98 -15.13 7.44
C THR A 35 0.73 -14.54 8.07
N ASN A 36 0.62 -14.62 9.39
CA ASN A 36 -0.38 -13.88 10.15
C ASN A 36 0.24 -12.69 10.89
N GLU A 37 1.57 -12.57 10.87
CA GLU A 37 2.28 -11.44 11.45
C GLU A 37 1.90 -10.17 10.69
N CYS A 38 1.55 -9.11 11.42
CA CYS A 38 1.28 -7.77 10.93
C CYS A 38 2.58 -7.10 10.45
N ASP A 39 3.21 -7.72 9.45
CA ASP A 39 4.40 -7.29 8.73
C ASP A 39 4.09 -7.38 7.23
N LEU A 40 4.11 -6.22 6.56
CA LEU A 40 3.81 -6.13 5.14
C LEU A 40 4.88 -5.29 4.46
N ASN A 41 5.51 -5.89 3.45
CA ASN A 41 6.43 -5.20 2.57
C ASN A 41 5.68 -4.55 1.40
N ILE A 42 5.65 -3.22 1.36
CA ILE A 42 4.96 -2.44 0.32
C ILE A 42 5.98 -1.88 -0.67
N THR A 43 5.77 -2.11 -1.96
CA THR A 43 6.69 -1.66 -3.01
C THR A 43 6.76 -0.13 -3.10
N TYR A 44 7.97 0.43 -3.25
CA TYR A 44 8.19 1.88 -3.20
C TYR A 44 7.54 2.66 -4.36
N ASN A 45 7.20 1.98 -5.47
CA ASN A 45 6.48 2.59 -6.58
C ASN A 45 5.11 3.16 -6.16
N TYR A 46 4.52 2.73 -5.04
CA TYR A 46 3.27 3.30 -4.52
C TYR A 46 3.45 4.64 -3.79
N SER A 47 4.69 5.04 -3.47
CA SER A 47 4.97 6.25 -2.66
C SER A 47 4.30 7.50 -3.23
N GLY A 48 4.39 7.72 -4.55
CA GLY A 48 3.76 8.88 -5.19
C GLY A 48 2.25 8.95 -4.97
N LEU A 49 1.56 7.79 -4.98
CA LEU A 49 0.13 7.73 -4.68
C LEU A 49 -0.16 8.01 -3.21
N TYR A 50 0.68 7.49 -2.30
CA TYR A 50 0.53 7.74 -0.86
C TYR A 50 0.74 9.21 -0.50
N HIS A 51 1.68 9.90 -1.15
CA HIS A 51 1.85 11.34 -0.92
C HIS A 51 0.60 12.17 -1.26
N LEU A 52 -0.27 11.68 -2.16
CA LEU A 52 -1.51 12.37 -2.54
C LEU A 52 -2.68 12.14 -1.58
N VAL A 53 -2.64 11.07 -0.79
CA VAL A 53 -3.78 10.66 0.05
C VAL A 53 -3.53 10.77 1.54
N PHE A 54 -2.27 10.80 1.98
CA PHE A 54 -1.92 11.02 3.37
C PHE A 54 -1.84 12.51 3.73
N PRO A 55 -2.08 12.87 5.01
CA PRO A 55 -1.97 14.25 5.48
C PRO A 55 -0.57 14.84 5.26
N ILE A 56 -0.57 16.14 5.02
CA ILE A 56 0.64 16.95 5.00
C ILE A 56 0.96 17.33 6.45
N GLU A 57 2.21 17.12 6.87
CA GLU A 57 2.68 17.50 8.20
C GLU A 57 3.79 18.54 8.09
N HIS A 58 3.91 19.38 9.14
CA HIS A 58 5.04 20.29 9.30
C HIS A 58 6.21 19.49 9.87
N VAL A 59 7.15 19.12 9.01
CA VAL A 59 8.36 18.39 9.40
C VAL A 59 9.47 19.41 9.63
N GLN A 60 10.02 19.43 10.84
CA GLN A 60 11.21 20.23 11.14
C GLN A 60 12.44 19.41 10.75
N ASP A 61 13.22 19.93 9.78
CA ASP A 61 14.48 19.31 9.38
C ASP A 61 15.54 19.48 10.49
N SER A 62 16.66 18.75 10.39
CA SER A 62 17.78 18.84 11.35
C SER A 62 18.35 20.26 11.47
N ASP A 63 18.18 21.05 10.41
CA ASP A 63 18.62 22.45 10.32
C ASP A 63 17.59 23.45 10.86
N GLY A 64 16.49 22.98 11.45
CA GLY A 64 15.43 23.81 12.01
C GLY A 64 14.46 24.41 10.98
N VAL A 65 14.59 24.04 9.71
CA VAL A 65 13.68 24.49 8.65
C VAL A 65 12.38 23.68 8.72
N VAL A 66 11.26 24.38 8.91
CA VAL A 66 9.92 23.76 8.84
C VAL A 66 9.54 23.58 7.38
N LYS A 67 9.53 22.33 6.91
CA LYS A 67 9.02 21.94 5.60
C LYS A 67 7.58 21.45 5.74
N VAL A 68 6.74 21.87 4.81
CA VAL A 68 5.35 21.42 4.70
C VAL A 68 5.33 20.39 3.59
N GLU A 69 5.34 19.10 3.95
CA GLU A 69 5.33 18.04 2.96
C GLU A 69 4.44 16.88 3.39
N SER A 70 3.87 16.20 2.41
CA SER A 70 3.22 14.91 2.66
C SER A 70 4.32 13.91 2.94
N THR A 71 4.28 13.26 4.11
CA THR A 71 5.21 12.18 4.45
C THR A 71 4.79 10.86 3.80
N GLY A 72 3.62 10.82 3.14
CA GLY A 72 3.09 9.62 2.49
C GLY A 72 2.89 8.51 3.52
N LEU A 73 3.37 7.30 3.20
CA LEU A 73 3.24 6.15 4.09
C LEU A 73 3.94 6.35 5.46
N LYS A 74 5.00 7.17 5.52
CA LYS A 74 5.69 7.49 6.77
C LYS A 74 4.80 8.23 7.77
N TRP A 75 3.68 8.81 7.34
CA TRP A 75 2.71 9.43 8.25
C TRP A 75 2.22 8.44 9.32
N LEU A 76 2.14 7.15 8.99
CA LEU A 76 1.75 6.11 9.94
C LEU A 76 2.78 5.89 11.05
N TYR A 77 4.04 6.27 10.84
CA TYR A 77 5.11 6.00 11.80
C TYR A 77 4.77 6.54 13.19
N GLY A 78 4.77 5.64 14.17
CA GLY A 78 4.49 5.96 15.56
C GLY A 78 3.01 6.22 15.87
N LYS A 79 2.10 6.22 14.89
CA LYS A 79 0.66 6.34 15.12
C LYS A 79 0.06 5.02 15.58
N THR A 80 -1.02 5.11 16.36
CA THR A 80 -1.79 3.92 16.75
C THR A 80 -2.75 3.50 15.64
N GLY A 81 -3.19 2.24 15.68
CA GLY A 81 -4.24 1.73 14.81
C GLY A 81 -5.48 2.64 14.84
N GLU A 82 -5.96 2.99 16.03
CA GLU A 82 -7.12 3.87 16.23
C GLU A 82 -6.98 5.22 15.52
N THR A 83 -5.81 5.85 15.63
CA THR A 83 -5.55 7.14 14.96
C THR A 83 -5.45 6.99 13.44
N ALA A 84 -4.94 5.84 12.98
CA ALA A 84 -4.73 5.57 11.57
C ALA A 84 -6.04 5.21 10.82
N ILE A 85 -7.00 4.57 11.47
CA ILE A 85 -8.28 4.12 10.87
C ILE A 85 -8.92 5.20 9.98
N PRO A 86 -9.26 6.41 10.47
CA PRO A 86 -9.98 7.39 9.66
C PRO A 86 -9.17 7.93 8.48
N ILE A 87 -7.83 7.89 8.57
CA ILE A 87 -6.94 8.31 7.49
C ILE A 87 -6.82 7.21 6.43
N LEU A 88 -6.68 5.96 6.86
CA LEU A 88 -6.63 4.79 5.98
C LEU A 88 -7.95 4.63 5.22
N GLU A 89 -9.11 4.80 5.87
CA GLU A 89 -10.42 4.75 5.23
C GLU A 89 -10.54 5.78 4.10
N LYS A 90 -10.19 7.04 4.36
CA LYS A 90 -10.19 8.11 3.35
C LYS A 90 -9.20 7.84 2.21
N ALA A 91 -8.04 7.31 2.54
CA ALA A 91 -7.03 6.97 1.53
C ALA A 91 -7.51 5.84 0.62
N ILE A 92 -8.13 4.80 1.20
CA ILE A 92 -8.72 3.68 0.46
C ILE A 92 -9.89 4.13 -0.40
N GLU A 93 -10.74 5.01 0.10
CA GLU A 93 -11.85 5.59 -0.67
C GLU A 93 -11.35 6.29 -1.94
N ARG A 94 -10.24 7.04 -1.84
CA ARG A 94 -9.64 7.75 -2.98
C ARG A 94 -8.91 6.83 -3.97
N LEU A 95 -8.20 5.82 -3.47
CA LEU A 95 -7.39 4.93 -4.32
C LEU A 95 -8.19 3.74 -4.88
N GLY A 96 -9.24 3.33 -4.20
CA GLY A 96 -9.94 2.07 -4.43
C GLY A 96 -9.12 0.85 -4.04
N THR A 97 -9.77 -0.32 -3.94
CA THR A 97 -9.12 -1.60 -3.61
C THR A 97 -9.17 -2.61 -4.76
N LYS A 98 -9.81 -2.25 -5.87
CA LYS A 98 -9.92 -3.13 -7.03
C LYS A 98 -8.56 -3.27 -7.67
N ARG A 99 -7.92 -4.41 -7.39
CA ARG A 99 -6.59 -4.73 -7.91
C ARG A 99 -6.61 -4.74 -9.44
N TYR A 100 -5.46 -4.41 -10.01
CA TYR A 100 -5.24 -4.60 -11.43
C TYR A 100 -5.22 -6.10 -11.73
N GLU A 101 -6.25 -6.57 -12.43
CA GLU A 101 -6.26 -7.89 -13.03
C GLU A 101 -5.66 -7.75 -14.42
N ARG A 102 -4.53 -8.43 -14.65
CA ARG A 102 -3.99 -8.59 -16.00
C ARG A 102 -4.88 -9.61 -16.71
N THR A 103 -5.95 -9.14 -17.34
CA THR A 103 -6.76 -10.02 -18.17
C THR A 103 -5.94 -10.40 -19.41
N VAL A 104 -5.91 -11.68 -19.73
CA VAL A 104 -5.30 -12.17 -20.97
C VAL A 104 -6.11 -11.77 -22.21
N ASP A 105 -7.35 -11.37 -21.98
CA ASP A 105 -8.30 -10.93 -23.00
C ASP A 105 -8.87 -9.55 -22.64
N ASN A 106 -9.05 -8.71 -23.65
CA ASN A 106 -9.68 -7.38 -23.57
C ASN A 106 -10.92 -7.39 -22.68
N CYS A 107 -10.89 -6.58 -21.62
CA CYS A 107 -12.04 -6.41 -20.73
C CYS A 107 -12.77 -5.11 -21.08
N ASP A 108 -13.92 -5.23 -21.74
CA ASP A 108 -14.79 -4.13 -22.17
C ASP A 108 -15.32 -3.23 -21.03
N LYS A 109 -15.03 -3.55 -19.76
CA LYS A 109 -15.48 -2.78 -18.58
C LYS A 109 -14.56 -1.65 -18.16
N CYS A 110 -13.29 -1.64 -18.57
CA CYS A 110 -12.33 -0.62 -18.12
C CYS A 110 -12.17 0.56 -19.07
N GLY A 111 -12.84 0.56 -20.23
CA GLY A 111 -12.72 1.63 -21.23
C GLY A 111 -11.33 1.75 -21.87
N PHE A 112 -10.44 0.79 -21.62
CA PHE A 112 -9.18 0.65 -22.32
C PHE A 112 -9.34 -0.42 -23.40
N THR A 113 -9.42 0.01 -24.66
CA THR A 113 -9.22 -0.88 -25.79
C THR A 113 -7.74 -1.23 -25.89
N CYS A 114 -7.29 -2.27 -25.19
CA CYS A 114 -6.28 -3.13 -25.79
C CYS A 114 -6.90 -3.74 -27.07
N GLY A 115 -6.11 -3.84 -28.14
CA GLY A 115 -6.59 -3.73 -29.53
C GLY A 115 -7.57 -4.78 -30.06
N ILE A 116 -8.08 -4.54 -31.29
CA ILE A 116 -8.75 -5.54 -32.11
C ILE A 116 -7.69 -6.55 -32.59
N GLY A 117 -7.77 -7.81 -32.15
CA GLY A 117 -6.89 -8.88 -32.60
C GLY A 117 -6.96 -10.15 -31.74
N ASP A 118 -6.46 -11.25 -32.31
CA ASP A 118 -6.55 -12.60 -31.74
C ASP A 118 -5.54 -12.78 -30.60
N GLY A 119 -5.95 -12.47 -29.38
CA GLY A 119 -5.22 -12.80 -28.14
C GLY A 119 -3.86 -12.08 -27.96
N LEU A 120 -3.12 -12.53 -26.95
CA LEU A 120 -1.77 -12.11 -26.47
C LEU A 120 -0.64 -12.06 -27.53
N SER A 121 -0.93 -11.73 -28.79
CA SER A 121 -0.03 -11.91 -29.93
C SER A 121 1.18 -10.98 -29.91
N ASP A 122 1.15 -9.86 -29.18
CA ASP A 122 2.37 -9.12 -28.89
C ASP A 122 2.31 -8.30 -27.57
N PRO A 123 2.96 -8.77 -26.48
CA PRO A 123 3.17 -7.94 -25.28
C PRO A 123 4.06 -6.71 -25.54
N TRP A 124 4.66 -6.61 -26.73
CA TRP A 124 5.45 -5.48 -27.20
C TRP A 124 4.67 -4.48 -28.08
N ALA A 125 3.37 -4.66 -28.30
CA ALA A 125 2.57 -3.65 -28.98
C ALA A 125 2.52 -2.34 -28.17
N GLU A 126 2.66 -1.19 -28.81
CA GLU A 126 2.74 0.12 -28.13
C GLU A 126 1.52 0.43 -27.26
N CYS A 127 0.33 -0.04 -27.65
CA CYS A 127 -0.91 0.07 -26.87
C CYS A 127 -0.98 -0.88 -25.65
N ASN A 128 -0.25 -2.01 -25.69
CA ASN A 128 -0.13 -2.97 -24.59
C ASN A 128 1.05 -2.65 -23.65
N ARG A 129 1.95 -1.78 -24.09
CA ARG A 129 3.06 -1.25 -23.29
C ARG A 129 2.58 -0.06 -22.45
N ARG A 130 2.03 -0.32 -21.26
CA ARG A 130 2.58 0.47 -20.14
C ARG A 130 4.06 0.12 -20.12
N ARG A 131 4.92 1.04 -20.57
CA ARG A 131 6.37 0.80 -20.75
C ARG A 131 7.05 0.36 -19.45
N ASP A 132 6.39 0.56 -18.31
CA ASP A 132 6.88 0.17 -17.00
C ASP A 132 5.95 -0.86 -16.34
N TYR A 133 6.40 -2.11 -16.32
CA TYR A 133 5.83 -3.19 -15.53
C TYR A 133 5.67 -2.80 -14.05
N TRP A 134 6.51 -1.90 -13.54
CA TRP A 134 6.48 -1.38 -12.18
C TRP A 134 5.57 -0.16 -12.01
N ALA A 135 4.78 0.23 -13.02
CA ALA A 135 3.88 1.36 -12.89
C ALA A 135 2.87 1.11 -11.76
N PRO A 136 2.76 2.02 -10.76
CA PRO A 136 1.80 1.86 -9.69
C PRO A 136 0.37 2.01 -10.22
N THR A 137 -0.56 1.28 -9.61
CA THR A 137 -2.00 1.46 -9.85
C THR A 137 -2.68 1.88 -8.56
N PRO A 138 -3.66 2.80 -8.60
CA PRO A 138 -4.42 3.21 -7.42
C PRO A 138 -5.00 2.01 -6.67
N GLY A 139 -5.65 1.09 -7.40
CA GLY A 139 -6.27 -0.09 -6.81
C GLY A 139 -5.31 -1.04 -6.09
N ASN A 140 -4.11 -1.26 -6.61
CA ASN A 140 -3.11 -2.09 -5.91
C ASN A 140 -2.56 -1.39 -4.66
N ALA A 141 -2.32 -0.08 -4.74
CA ALA A 141 -1.88 0.72 -3.61
C ALA A 141 -2.95 0.77 -2.51
N GLY A 142 -4.20 1.03 -2.86
CA GLY A 142 -5.30 1.04 -1.90
C GLY A 142 -5.63 -0.34 -1.34
N TYR A 143 -5.44 -1.42 -2.10
CA TYR A 143 -5.54 -2.78 -1.56
C TYR A 143 -4.49 -3.05 -0.46
N ALA A 144 -3.25 -2.58 -0.63
CA ALA A 144 -2.23 -2.67 0.41
C ALA A 144 -2.64 -1.87 1.67
N LEU A 145 -3.18 -0.66 1.50
CA LEU A 145 -3.71 0.12 2.63
C LEU A 145 -4.90 -0.56 3.32
N ASN A 146 -5.72 -1.31 2.57
CA ASN A 146 -6.85 -2.05 3.13
C ASN A 146 -6.41 -3.19 4.06
N ILE A 147 -5.26 -3.81 3.80
CA ILE A 147 -4.64 -4.77 4.73
C ILE A 147 -4.26 -4.06 6.04
N LEU A 148 -3.58 -2.91 5.93
CA LEU A 148 -3.19 -2.11 7.10
C LEU A 148 -4.41 -1.63 7.90
N LEU A 149 -5.51 -1.27 7.23
CA LEU A 149 -6.77 -0.91 7.87
C LEU A 149 -7.37 -2.08 8.65
N GLY A 150 -7.29 -3.30 8.09
CA GLY A 150 -7.70 -4.53 8.78
C GLY A 150 -6.98 -4.69 10.10
N TRP A 151 -5.65 -4.54 10.10
CA TRP A 151 -4.85 -4.61 11.32
C TRP A 151 -5.17 -3.49 12.30
N ALA A 152 -5.35 -2.26 11.81
CA ALA A 152 -5.68 -1.11 12.64
C ALA A 152 -7.02 -1.29 13.38
N ARG A 153 -8.01 -1.91 12.72
CA ARG A 153 -9.30 -2.26 13.32
C ARG A 153 -9.21 -3.41 14.31
N GLU A 154 -8.39 -4.42 14.01
CA GLU A 154 -8.17 -5.57 14.89
C GLU A 154 -7.37 -5.19 16.14
N PHE A 155 -6.39 -4.29 15.99
CA PHE A 155 -5.47 -3.85 17.03
C PHE A 155 -5.43 -2.32 17.14
N PRO A 156 -6.51 -1.68 17.63
CA PRO A 156 -6.60 -0.22 17.70
C PRO A 156 -5.50 0.41 18.57
N LYS A 157 -5.01 -0.32 19.58
CA LYS A 157 -3.90 0.11 20.45
C LYS A 157 -2.51 -0.22 19.90
N GLY A 158 -2.42 -1.04 18.85
CA GLY A 158 -1.16 -1.34 18.20
C GLY A 158 -0.53 -0.09 17.60
N ARG A 159 0.79 -0.03 17.53
CA ARG A 159 1.54 1.12 16.99
C ARG A 159 2.26 0.72 15.71
N PHE A 160 2.21 1.58 14.70
CA PHE A 160 2.88 1.35 13.43
C PHE A 160 4.37 1.72 13.51
N VAL A 161 5.21 0.89 12.90
CA VAL A 161 6.61 1.19 12.58
C VAL A 161 6.79 1.05 11.08
N ILE A 162 7.58 1.95 10.51
CA ILE A 162 7.89 2.01 9.08
C ILE A 162 9.41 2.05 8.94
N TYR A 163 9.94 1.17 8.11
CA TYR A 163 11.35 1.13 7.70
C TYR A 163 11.50 1.39 6.20
#